data_AF-A0A142LLH2-F1
#
_entry.id   AF-A0A142LLH2-F1
#
_cell.length_a   1.000
_cell.length_b   1.000
_cell.length_c   1.000
_cell.angle_alpha   90.00
_cell.angle_beta   90.00
_cell.angle_gamma   90.00
#
_symmetry.space_group_name_H-M   'P 1'
#
loop_
_entity.id
_entity.type
_entity.pdbx_description
1 polymer ?
#
loop_
_entity_poly.entity_id
_entity_poly.type
_entity_poly.pdbx_seq_one_letter_code
_entity_poly.pdbx_strand_id
1 'polypeptide(L)' 'MKATVLADGQVLLSAKGATRRRATEDDSDPVMLGFLSFLQQQVSEHPEMITPVDQEQLARISKLVEGVESDDATH' A
#
# COMPACT_ATOMS: atom_id res chain seq x y z
N MET A 1 4.83 -7.01 12.93
CA MET A 1 5.46 -6.25 11.83
C MET A 1 6.96 -6.21 12.06
N LYS A 2 7.79 -6.42 11.03
CA LYS A 2 9.25 -6.28 11.12
C LYS A 2 9.69 -5.23 10.10
N ALA A 3 10.21 -4.11 10.59
CA ALA A 3 10.81 -3.08 9.76
C ALA A 3 12.31 -3.35 9.61
N THR A 4 12.83 -3.31 8.39
CA THR A 4 14.27 -3.37 8.11
C THR A 4 14.66 -2.07 7.43
N VAL A 5 15.61 -1.35 8.01
CA VAL A 5 16.15 -0.13 7.40
C VAL A 5 17.19 -0.54 6.36
N LEU A 6 16.99 -0.07 5.13
CA LEU A 6 17.85 -0.40 3.98
C LEU A 6 18.96 0.65 3.79
N ALA A 7 18.62 1.92 4.00
CA ALA A 7 19.50 3.08 3.96
C ALA A 7 18.80 4.30 4.60
N ASP A 8 19.51 5.42 4.76
CA ASP A 8 18.97 6.65 5.36
C ASP A 8 17.69 7.11 4.66
N GLY A 9 16.56 7.06 5.39
CA GLY A 9 15.25 7.47 4.90
C GLY A 9 14.42 6.39 4.18
N GLN A 10 14.95 5.18 3.97
CA GLN A 10 14.22 4.08 3.33
C GLN A 10 14.02 2.89 4.26
N VAL A 11 12.77 2.51 4.45
CA VAL A 11 12.38 1.43 5.38
C VAL A 11 11.55 0.38 4.64
N LEU A 12 12.01 -0.87 4.67
CA LEU A 12 11.25 -2.02 4.21
C LEU A 12 10.36 -2.53 5.34
N LEU A 13 9.05 -2.42 5.17
CA LEU A 13 8.06 -2.93 6.11
C LEU A 13 7.67 -4.35 5.70
N SER A 14 8.23 -5.35 6.38
CA SER A 14 7.80 -6.74 6.22
C SER A 14 6.74 -7.08 7.27
N ALA A 15 5.49 -7.20 6.86
CA ALA A 15 4.45 -7.77 7.70
C ALA A 15 4.59 -9.29 7.69
N LYS A 16 5.28 -9.86 8.69
CA LYS A 16 5.17 -11.30 8.99
C LYS A 16 3.69 -11.57 9.28
N GLY A 17 3.05 -12.28 8.36
CA GLY A 17 1.60 -12.47 8.29
C GLY A 17 0.97 -12.52 9.66
N ALA A 18 0.15 -11.52 9.96
CA ALA A 18 -0.72 -11.57 11.12
C ALA A 18 -1.53 -12.84 10.97
N THR A 19 -1.41 -13.70 11.99
CA THR A 19 -2.29 -14.82 12.32
C THR A 19 -3.48 -14.96 11.37
N ARG A 20 -3.45 -16.06 10.62
CA ARG A 20 -4.55 -16.66 9.86
C ARG A 20 -5.90 -16.44 10.54
N ARG A 21 -6.50 -15.26 10.36
CA ARG A 21 -7.95 -15.11 10.36
C ARG A 21 -8.34 -15.87 9.11
N ARG A 22 -9.11 -16.92 9.30
CA ARG A 22 -9.72 -17.68 8.21
C ARG A 22 -10.65 -16.71 7.51
N ALA A 23 -10.09 -15.87 6.63
CA ALA A 23 -10.84 -15.21 5.60
C ALA A 23 -11.45 -16.35 4.83
N THR A 24 -12.77 -16.48 4.94
CA THR A 24 -13.55 -17.22 3.97
C THR A 24 -13.05 -16.79 2.60
N GLU A 25 -12.62 -17.75 1.79
CA GLU A 25 -12.01 -17.58 0.46
C GLU A 25 -12.89 -16.82 -0.56
N ASP A 26 -14.00 -16.23 -0.12
CA ASP A 26 -15.06 -15.60 -0.91
C ASP A 26 -15.11 -14.06 -0.81
N ASP A 27 -14.27 -13.43 0.02
CA ASP A 27 -14.38 -11.97 0.29
C ASP A 27 -13.20 -11.16 -0.27
N SER A 28 -12.52 -11.69 -1.28
CA SER A 28 -11.50 -10.93 -2.00
C SER A 28 -12.13 -10.31 -3.24
N ASP A 29 -12.38 -9.00 -3.21
CA ASP A 29 -12.91 -8.27 -4.36
C ASP A 29 -12.06 -8.57 -5.61
N PRO A 30 -12.62 -9.24 -6.64
CA PRO A 30 -11.86 -9.63 -7.83
C PRO A 30 -11.31 -8.43 -8.60
N VAL A 31 -11.96 -7.26 -8.48
CA VAL A 31 -11.47 -6.01 -9.05
C VAL A 31 -10.21 -5.57 -8.30
N MET A 32 -10.24 -5.59 -6.98
CA MET A 32 -9.09 -5.25 -6.14
C MET A 32 -7.92 -6.20 -6.40
N LEU A 33 -8.17 -7.50 -6.49
CA LEU A 33 -7.14 -8.49 -6.81
C LEU A 33 -6.52 -8.27 -8.19
N GLY A 34 -7.34 -7.98 -9.20
CA GLY A 34 -6.86 -7.65 -10.55
C GLY A 34 -5.98 -6.39 -10.55
N PHE A 35 -6.42 -5.36 -9.84
CA PHE A 35 -5.65 -4.11 -9.70
C PHE A 35 -4.29 -4.33 -9.01
N LEU A 36 -4.25 -5.08 -7.91
CA LEU A 36 -3.01 -5.37 -7.19
C LEU A 36 -2.05 -6.21 -8.04
N SER A 37 -2.58 -7.17 -8.81
CA SER A 37 -1.78 -7.99 -9.73
C SER A 37 -1.15 -7.13 -10.83
N PHE A 38 -1.93 -6.19 -11.39
CA PHE A 38 -1.44 -5.20 -12.35
C PHE A 38 -0.34 -4.32 -11.74
N LEU A 39 -0.55 -3.77 -10.54
CA LEU A 39 0.46 -2.95 -9.87
C LEU A 39 1.76 -3.73 -9.62
N GLN A 40 1.66 -4.98 -9.16
CA GLN A 40 2.83 -5.83 -8.94
C GLN A 40 3.64 -6.03 -10.23
N GLN A 41 2.96 -6.27 -11.34
CA GLN A 41 3.60 -6.39 -12.65
C GLN A 41 4.29 -5.08 -13.05
N GLN A 42 3.62 -3.94 -12.92
CA GLN A 42 4.17 -2.63 -13.27
C GLN A 42 5.38 -2.24 -12.41
N VAL A 43 5.34 -2.52 -11.11
CA VAL A 43 6.46 -2.30 -10.19
C VAL A 43 7.69 -3.13 -10.59
N SER A 44 7.46 -4.33 -11.14
CA SER A 44 8.53 -5.24 -11.54
C SER A 44 9.12 -4.90 -12.91
N GLU A 45 8.26 -4.51 -13.86
CA GLU A 45 8.64 -4.23 -15.25
C GLU A 45 9.23 -2.83 -15.42
N HIS A 46 8.80 -1.86 -14.61
CA HIS A 46 9.16 -0.46 -14.75
C HIS A 46 9.59 0.18 -13.42
N PRO A 47 10.67 -0.31 -12.79
CA PRO A 47 11.16 0.24 -11.54
C PRO A 47 11.57 1.72 -11.66
N GLU A 48 11.91 2.20 -12.86
CA GLU A 48 12.25 3.59 -13.15
C GLU A 48 11.10 4.58 -12.92
N MET A 49 9.85 4.09 -12.93
CA MET A 49 8.66 4.92 -12.67
C MET A 49 8.36 5.09 -11.17
N ILE A 50 9.07 4.37 -10.29
CA ILE A 50 8.86 4.45 -8.84
C ILE A 50 9.69 5.61 -8.30
N THR A 51 9.05 6.77 -8.17
CA THR A 51 9.67 7.95 -7.58
C THR A 51 9.45 7.99 -6.07
N PRO A 52 10.49 8.33 -5.28
CA PRO A 52 10.31 8.66 -3.87
C PRO A 52 9.31 9.81 -3.73
N VAL A 53 8.35 9.66 -2.82
CA VAL A 53 7.42 10.74 -2.48
C VAL A 53 8.11 11.63 -1.45
N ASP A 54 8.15 12.94 -1.69
CA ASP A 54 8.64 13.91 -0.72
C ASP A 54 7.53 14.42 0.21
N GLN A 55 7.92 15.16 1.26
CA GLN A 55 6.97 15.68 2.24
C GLN A 55 6.00 16.72 1.65
N GLU A 56 6.42 17.47 0.63
CA GLU A 56 5.59 18.47 -0.03
C GLU A 56 4.46 17.80 -0.83
N GLN A 57 4.80 16.74 -1.56
CA GLN A 57 3.88 15.91 -2.31
C GLN A 57 2.89 15.19 -1.39
N LEU A 58 3.34 14.68 -0.24
CA LEU A 58 2.44 14.10 0.77
C LEU A 58 1.47 15.16 1.33
N ALA A 59 1.95 16.36 1.66
CA ALA A 59 1.09 17.44 2.16
C ALA A 59 0.04 17.85 1.11
N ARG A 60 0.41 17.89 -0.16
CA ARG A 60 -0.51 18.15 -1.27
C ARG A 60 -1.56 17.05 -1.44
N ILE A 61 -1.16 15.78 -1.33
CA ILE A 61 -2.09 14.64 -1.38
C ILE A 61 -3.06 14.71 -0.20
N SER A 62 -2.57 14.90 1.02
CA SER A 62 -3.41 15.04 2.22
C SER A 62 -4.45 16.15 2.09
N LYS A 63 -4.07 17.30 1.54
CA LYS A 63 -5.02 18.40 1.26
C LYS A 63 -6.02 18.04 0.16
N LEU A 64 -5.61 17.28 -0.84
CA LEU A 64 -6.48 16.87 -1.95
C LEU A 64 -7.55 15.86 -1.52
N VAL A 65 -7.22 14.98 -0.58
CA VAL A 65 -8.13 13.96 -0.05
C VAL A 65 -8.90 14.44 1.19
N GLU A 66 -8.71 15.71 1.59
CA GLU A 66 -9.40 16.30 2.73
C GLU A 66 -10.92 16.29 2.48
N GLY A 67 -11.66 15.65 3.40
CA GLY A 67 -13.12 15.51 3.30
C GLY A 67 -13.61 14.26 2.57
N VAL A 68 -12.71 13.39 2.09
CA VAL A 68 -13.09 12.04 1.64
C VAL A 68 -13.25 11.15 2.87
N GLU A 69 -14.49 10.78 3.19
CA GLU A 69 -14.76 9.80 4.23
C GLU A 69 -14.27 8.42 3.75
N SER A 70 -13.39 7.80 4.53
CA SER A 70 -12.96 6.42 4.31
C SER A 70 -13.78 5.54 5.25
N ASP A 71 -14.58 4.61 4.69
CA ASP A 71 -15.42 3.69 5.47
C ASP A 71 -14.63 2.78 6.45
N ASP A 72 -13.29 2.74 6.34
CA ASP A 72 -12.40 1.90 7.13
C ASP A 72 -12.19 2.34 8.61
N ALA A 73 -12.72 3.48 9.04
CA ALA A 73 -12.54 3.96 10.43
C ALA A 73 -13.53 3.34 11.45
N THR A 74 -14.42 2.46 11.00
CA THR A 74 -15.32 1.70 11.87
C THR A 74 -15.35 0.28 11.36
N HIS A 75 -14.58 -0.62 11.98
CA HIS A 75 -14.84 -2.05 12.29
C HIS A 75 -13.52 -2.80 12.62
#